data_AF-A0A0R0M2H7-F1
#
_entry.id   AF-A0A0R0M2H7-F1
#
_cell.length_a   1.000
_cell.length_b   1.000
_cell.length_c   1.000
_cell.angle_alpha   90.00
_cell.angle_beta   90.00
_cell.angle_gamma   90.00
#
_symmetry.space_group_name_H-M   'P 1'
#
loop_
_entity.id
_entity.type
_entity.pdbx_description
1 polymer ?
#
loop_
_entity_poly.entity_id
_entity_poly.type
_entity_poly.pdbx_seq_one_letter_code
_entity_poly.pdbx_strand_id
1 'polypeptide(L)' 'MTKNTNCKKSWHPTRFEHKEKIEKFKKQQDDKKRAKRIKLMKKVQDEQQGNKLKRFEWMYF' A
#
# COMPACT_ATOMS: atom_id res chain seq x y z
N MET A 1 -34.25 3.68 27.53
CA MET A 1 -32.90 3.64 26.91
C MET A 1 -32.48 5.04 26.54
N THR A 2 -31.49 5.63 27.22
CA THR A 2 -30.96 6.96 26.91
C THR A 2 -30.18 6.90 25.59
N LYS A 3 -30.70 7.56 24.54
CA LYS A 3 -30.00 7.67 23.25
C LYS A 3 -28.73 8.48 23.49
N ASN A 4 -27.57 7.85 23.33
CA ASN A 4 -26.26 8.50 23.44
C ASN A 4 -26.21 9.66 22.43
N THR A 5 -26.34 10.90 22.88
CA THR A 5 -26.35 12.09 22.02
C THR A 5 -24.95 12.41 21.47
N ASN A 6 -23.91 11.80 22.01
CA ASN A 6 -22.54 12.05 21.59
C ASN A 6 -22.26 11.52 20.17
N CYS A 7 -22.95 10.47 19.70
CA CYS A 7 -22.78 9.98 18.32
C CYS A 7 -23.25 10.96 17.24
N LYS A 8 -24.01 12.01 17.62
CA LYS A 8 -24.40 13.11 16.73
C LYS A 8 -23.35 14.22 16.65
N LYS A 9 -22.38 14.27 17.57
CA LYS A 9 -21.33 15.30 17.59
C LYS A 9 -20.34 15.06 16.46
N SER A 10 -19.88 16.15 15.84
CA SER A 10 -18.98 16.11 14.68
C SER A 10 -17.62 15.52 14.99
N TRP A 11 -17.17 15.51 16.24
CA TRP A 11 -15.90 14.92 16.67
C TRP A 11 -16.00 13.43 17.02
N HIS A 12 -17.21 12.84 17.03
CA HIS A 12 -17.37 11.48 17.52
C HIS A 12 -16.78 10.44 16.55
N PRO A 13 -15.85 9.58 16.99
CA PRO A 13 -15.06 8.72 16.11
C PRO A 13 -15.87 7.62 15.43
N THR A 14 -17.01 7.23 16.00
CA THR A 14 -17.92 6.24 15.40
C THR A 14 -18.95 6.83 14.44
N ARG A 15 -18.95 8.16 14.22
CA ARG A 15 -19.78 8.78 13.19
C ARG A 15 -19.35 8.26 11.82
N PHE A 16 -20.32 7.92 10.98
CA PHE A 16 -20.10 7.27 9.68
C PHE A 16 -19.07 8.02 8.81
N GLU A 17 -19.18 9.35 8.76
CA GLU A 17 -18.22 10.23 8.05
C GLU A 17 -16.77 10.06 8.49
N HIS A 18 -16.51 9.85 9.79
CA HIS A 18 -15.16 9.63 10.30
C HIS A 18 -14.65 8.23 10.00
N LYS A 19 -15.52 7.22 10.09
CA LYS A 19 -15.17 5.84 9.72
C LYS A 19 -14.75 5.76 8.25
N GLU A 20 -15.52 6.36 7.34
CA GLU A 20 -15.15 6.41 5.91
C GLU A 20 -13.83 7.14 5.66
N LYS A 21 -13.59 8.27 6.35
CA LYS A 21 -12.32 9.01 6.23
C LYS A 21 -11.13 8.18 6.71
N ILE A 22 -11.28 7.48 7.84
CA ILE A 22 -10.25 6.59 8.39
C ILE A 22 -9.97 5.45 7.42
N GLU A 23 -11.00 4.83 6.86
CA GLU A 23 -10.86 3.72 5.91
C GLU A 23 -10.20 4.17 4.61
N LYS A 24 -10.62 5.30 4.04
CA LYS A 24 -9.99 5.91 2.85
C LYS A 24 -8.52 6.22 3.10
N PHE A 25 -8.18 6.78 4.26
CA PHE A 25 -6.80 7.10 4.61
C PHE A 25 -5.93 5.83 4.74
N LYS A 26 -6.44 4.78 5.41
CA LYS A 26 -5.74 3.48 5.50
C LYS A 26 -5.49 2.88 4.11
N LYS A 27 -6.52 2.85 3.26
CA LYS A 27 -6.41 2.34 1.89
C LYS A 27 -5.34 3.09 1.09
N GLN A 28 -5.32 4.42 1.15
CA GLN A 28 -4.29 5.23 0.47
C GLN A 28 -2.86 4.93 0.96
N GLN A 29 -2.68 4.71 2.26
CA GLN A 29 -1.37 4.34 2.82
C GLN A 29 -0.92 2.96 2.34
N ASP A 30 -1.85 2.00 2.30
CA ASP A 30 -1.57 0.64 1.85
C ASP A 30 -1.27 0.59 0.35
N ASP A 31 -2.00 1.35 -0.47
CA ASP A 31 -1.74 1.49 -1.90
C ASP A 31 -0.35 2.09 -2.17
N LYS A 32 0.05 3.12 -1.41
CA LYS A 32 1.41 3.69 -1.48
C LYS A 32 2.49 2.67 -1.13
N LYS A 33 2.27 1.87 -0.08
CA LYS A 33 3.20 0.79 0.31
C LYS A 33 3.27 -0.30 -0.75
N ARG A 34 2.12 -0.70 -1.32
CA ARG A 34 2.03 -1.70 -2.38
C ARG A 34 2.77 -1.24 -3.64
N ALA A 35 2.59 0.01 -4.06
CA ALA A 35 3.29 0.59 -5.21
C ALA A 35 4.82 0.56 -5.03
N LYS A 36 5.32 0.91 -3.84
CA LYS A 36 6.75 0.83 -3.51
C LYS A 36 7.28 -0.61 -3.59
N ARG A 37 6.52 -1.59 -3.09
CA ARG A 37 6.88 -3.02 -3.17
C ARG A 37 6.94 -3.52 -4.60
N ILE A 38 5.94 -3.19 -5.43
CA ILE A 38 5.91 -3.56 -6.85
C ILE A 38 7.13 -2.99 -7.58
N LYS A 39 7.45 -1.71 -7.35
CA LYS A 39 8.63 -1.06 -7.94
C LYS A 39 9.93 -1.75 -7.53
N LEU A 40 10.04 -2.14 -6.26
CA LEU A 40 11.21 -2.86 -5.75
C LEU A 40 11.32 -4.27 -6.38
N MET A 41 10.21 -5.02 -6.43
CA MET A 41 10.21 -6.35 -7.06
C MET A 41 10.58 -6.29 -8.54
N LYS A 42 10.08 -5.28 -9.28
CA LYS A 42 10.44 -5.09 -10.69
C LYS A 42 11.95 -4.82 -10.85
N LYS A 43 12.54 -3.95 -10.02
CA LYS A 43 13.99 -3.71 -10.03
C LYS A 43 14.79 -4.99 -9.77
N VAL A 44 14.39 -5.79 -8.79
CA VAL A 44 15.05 -7.07 -8.47
C VAL A 44 14.94 -8.04 -9.66
N GLN A 45 13.79 -8.10 -10.33
CA GLN A 45 13.63 -8.91 -11.54
C GLN A 45 14.54 -8.43 -12.68
N ASP A 46 14.59 -7.12 -12.93
CA ASP A 46 15.45 -6.52 -13.95
C ASP A 46 16.94 -6.81 -13.67
N GLU A 47 17.39 -6.71 -12.41
CA GLU A 47 18.75 -7.06 -11.98
C GLU A 47 19.05 -8.56 -12.15
N GLN A 48 18.12 -9.44 -11.79
CA GLN A 48 18.28 -10.88 -12.00
C GLN A 48 18.35 -11.24 -13.48
N GLN A 49 17.54 -10.59 -14.33
CA GLN A 49 17.55 -10.81 -15.77
C GLN A 49 18.85 -10.30 -16.40
N GLY A 50 19.33 -9.11 -15.99
CA GLY A 50 20.62 -8.58 -16.41
C GLY A 50 21.79 -9.48 -16.00
N ASN A 51 21.78 -10.02 -14.78
CA ASN A 51 22.79 -10.96 -14.32
C ASN A 51 22.75 -12.31 -15.05
N LYS A 52 21.56 -12.79 -15.44
CA LYS A 52 21.42 -13.99 -16.29
C LYS A 52 22.02 -13.76 -17.68
N LEU A 53 21.74 -12.61 -18.30
CA LEU A 53 22.31 -12.25 -19.60
C LEU A 53 23.84 -12.18 -19.55
N LYS A 54 24.40 -11.47 -18.55
CA LYS A 54 25.85 -11.45 -18.32
C LYS A 54 26.41 -12.85 -18.13
N ARG A 55 25.81 -13.67 -17.27
CA ARG A 55 26.30 -15.05 -17.05
C ARG A 55 26.28 -15.90 -18.33
N PHE A 56 25.30 -15.69 -19.21
CA PHE A 56 25.24 -16.35 -20.51
C PHE A 56 26.38 -15.88 -21.42
N GLU A 57 26.61 -14.57 -21.55
CA GLU A 57 27.73 -14.03 -22.31
C GLU A 57 29.08 -14.59 -21.86
N TRP A 58 29.29 -14.76 -20.55
CA TRP A 58 30.53 -15.33 -19.99
C TRP A 58 30.69 -16.85 -20.19
N MET A 59 29.62 -17.57 -20.54
CA MET A 59 29.67 -19.03 -20.76
C MET A 59 30.01 -19.41 -22.19
N TYR A 60 29.73 -18.51 -23.14
CA TYR A 60 29.82 -18.77 -24.58
C TYR A 60 30.87 -17.90 -25.29
N PHE A 61 31.62 -17.10 -24.53
CA PHE A 61 32.77 -16.31 -24.98
C PHE A 61 33.99 -16.71 -24.17
#